data_AF-A0A1Q9EKP2-F1
#
_entry.id   AF-A0A1Q9EKP2-F1
#
_cell.length_a   1.000
_cell.length_b   1.000
_cell.length_c   1.000
_cell.angle_alpha   90.00
_cell.angle_beta   90.00
_cell.angle_gamma   90.00
#
_symmetry.space_group_name_H-M   'P 1'
#
loop_
_entity.id
_entity.type
_entity.pdbx_description
1 polymer ?
#
loop_
_entity_poly.entity_id
_entity_poly.type
_entity_poly.pdbx_seq_one_letter_code
_entity_poly.pdbx_strand_id
1 'polypeptide(L)'
;MGDVAPSKWFGKDVRGVVGDSPGAPRFDEDLRLVMEPHLAKAREKREEASKAGKPVTLAPAPYVALRDERPFTFDPCTYPLHSVLAEALGVGSLADVHKYQCRSKQELLSPLLDRGKRLRFHELYDVFVTSFCIPMLHSLALKMKILNTTSDAIYRYQEFPCLRVVRPGEFSIGPHCDTAYGHSIGNLNFHVPLTPVLSANALFVESRPGAEDWHPLTAKHPGHGFMFDGARCIHFTLENTTDTTRVSLDFRIALFQEGAEAPCTKDQLADSFCTGSCSYYDEAVVSMDPGPTNVTKKAKERAEPDWRVGLPFSKRH
;
A
#
# COMPACT_ATOMS: atom_id res chain seq x y z
N MET A 1 -20.94 -29.73 -12.80
CA MET A 1 -20.62 -29.03 -11.53
C MET A 1 -21.73 -28.02 -11.32
N GLY A 2 -22.43 -28.06 -10.18
CA GLY A 2 -23.59 -27.19 -9.95
C GLY A 2 -23.18 -25.72 -9.87
N ASP A 3 -24.00 -24.84 -10.46
CA ASP A 3 -23.90 -23.37 -10.34
C ASP A 3 -24.00 -22.96 -8.87
N VAL A 4 -22.87 -22.94 -8.17
CA VAL A 4 -22.75 -22.26 -6.88
C VAL A 4 -22.52 -20.80 -7.20
N ALA A 5 -23.52 -19.96 -6.95
CA ALA A 5 -23.39 -18.52 -7.09
C ALA A 5 -22.16 -18.03 -6.29
N PRO A 6 -21.34 -17.12 -6.87
CA PRO A 6 -20.15 -16.61 -6.20
C PRO A 6 -20.52 -15.98 -4.87
N SER A 7 -19.75 -16.26 -3.82
CA SER A 7 -20.02 -15.64 -2.53
C SER A 7 -19.65 -14.15 -2.57
N LYS A 8 -20.09 -13.41 -1.56
CA LYS A 8 -19.64 -12.02 -1.37
C LYS A 8 -18.13 -11.93 -1.09
N TRP A 9 -17.49 -13.04 -0.73
CA TRP A 9 -16.16 -13.07 -0.13
C TRP A 9 -15.16 -13.77 -1.05
N PHE A 10 -14.43 -12.97 -1.83
CA PHE A 10 -13.39 -13.42 -2.75
C PHE A 10 -12.45 -14.50 -2.15
N GLY A 11 -11.92 -14.27 -0.94
CA GLY A 11 -11.01 -15.22 -0.30
C GLY A 11 -11.64 -16.60 -0.05
N LYS A 12 -12.92 -16.63 0.33
CA LYS A 12 -13.67 -17.87 0.55
C LYS A 12 -13.87 -18.65 -0.74
N ASP A 13 -14.20 -17.95 -1.82
CA ASP A 13 -14.40 -18.56 -3.14
C ASP A 13 -13.10 -19.18 -3.64
N VAL A 14 -11.99 -18.44 -3.56
CA VAL A 14 -10.65 -18.96 -3.91
C VAL A 14 -10.29 -20.17 -3.06
N ARG A 15 -10.46 -20.11 -1.72
CA ARG A 15 -10.18 -21.24 -0.82
C ARG A 15 -11.00 -22.49 -1.17
N GLY A 16 -12.23 -22.32 -1.68
CA GLY A 16 -13.06 -23.44 -2.14
C GLY A 16 -12.40 -24.29 -3.25
N VAL A 17 -11.53 -23.68 -4.07
CA VAL A 17 -10.79 -24.35 -5.14
C VAL A 17 -9.41 -24.80 -4.68
N VAL A 18 -8.66 -23.92 -4.01
CA VAL A 18 -7.25 -24.17 -3.66
C VAL A 18 -7.06 -24.93 -2.35
N GLY A 19 -8.14 -25.13 -1.59
CA GLY A 19 -8.14 -25.77 -0.27
C GLY A 19 -7.27 -25.02 0.74
N ASP A 20 -6.69 -25.78 1.68
CA ASP A 20 -5.80 -25.26 2.73
C ASP A 20 -4.32 -25.28 2.31
N SER A 21 -4.05 -25.27 1.00
CA SER A 21 -2.67 -25.24 0.50
C SER A 21 -1.95 -24.00 1.04
N PRO A 22 -0.80 -24.16 1.71
CA PRO A 22 -0.04 -23.03 2.22
C PRO A 22 0.72 -22.31 1.10
N GLY A 23 0.79 -22.85 -0.12
CA GLY A 23 1.50 -22.29 -1.27
C GLY A 23 0.70 -21.20 -2.00
N ALA A 24 1.39 -20.36 -2.77
CA ALA A 24 0.70 -19.49 -3.72
C ALA A 24 0.03 -20.37 -4.80
N PRO A 25 -1.26 -20.19 -5.10
CA PRO A 25 -1.92 -21.00 -6.11
C PRO A 25 -1.41 -20.65 -7.51
N ARG A 26 -1.59 -21.58 -8.44
CA ARG A 26 -1.54 -21.25 -9.86
C ARG A 26 -2.89 -20.67 -10.26
N PHE A 27 -2.88 -19.56 -10.98
CA PHE A 27 -4.10 -18.97 -11.55
C PHE A 27 -4.50 -19.69 -12.84
N ASP A 28 -4.80 -20.99 -12.71
CA ASP A 28 -5.30 -21.84 -13.79
C ASP A 28 -6.77 -21.52 -14.13
N GLU A 29 -7.31 -22.23 -15.13
CA GLU A 29 -8.66 -22.00 -15.66
C GLU A 29 -9.74 -22.16 -14.59
N ASP A 30 -9.66 -23.21 -13.76
CA ASP A 30 -10.62 -23.50 -12.70
C ASP A 30 -10.63 -22.39 -11.64
N LEU A 31 -9.45 -21.96 -11.17
CA LEU A 31 -9.36 -20.87 -10.22
C LEU A 31 -9.86 -19.55 -10.84
N ARG A 32 -9.52 -19.28 -12.10
CA ARG A 32 -9.98 -18.07 -12.79
C ARG A 32 -11.49 -18.02 -12.96
N LEU A 33 -12.15 -19.13 -13.25
CA LEU A 33 -13.62 -19.20 -13.33
C LEU A 33 -14.28 -18.74 -12.03
N VAL A 34 -13.72 -19.13 -10.88
CA VAL A 34 -14.24 -18.74 -9.56
C VAL A 34 -13.91 -17.29 -9.20
N MET A 35 -12.77 -16.78 -9.65
CA MET A 35 -12.38 -15.38 -9.44
C MET A 35 -13.15 -14.40 -10.33
N GLU A 36 -13.61 -14.83 -11.50
CA GLU A 36 -14.13 -13.98 -12.56
C GLU A 36 -15.25 -13.02 -12.13
N PRO A 37 -16.25 -13.41 -11.32
CA PRO A 37 -17.26 -12.47 -10.84
C PRO A 37 -16.68 -11.32 -10.00
N HIS A 38 -15.62 -11.58 -9.23
CA HIS A 38 -14.91 -10.57 -8.43
C HIS A 38 -14.02 -9.69 -9.30
N LEU A 39 -13.36 -10.28 -10.30
CA LEU A 39 -12.50 -9.57 -11.25
C LEU A 39 -13.31 -8.68 -12.19
N ALA A 40 -14.44 -9.14 -12.70
CA ALA A 40 -15.35 -8.36 -13.53
C ALA A 40 -15.80 -7.09 -12.82
N LYS A 41 -16.19 -7.22 -11.54
CA LYS A 41 -16.54 -6.07 -10.69
C LYS A 41 -15.36 -5.13 -10.46
N ALA A 42 -14.15 -5.66 -10.28
CA ALA A 42 -12.95 -4.83 -10.12
C ALA A 42 -12.59 -4.07 -11.41
N ARG A 43 -12.75 -4.71 -12.58
CA ARG A 43 -12.57 -4.10 -13.90
C ARG A 43 -13.56 -2.96 -14.12
N GLU A 44 -14.84 -3.20 -13.88
CA GLU A 44 -15.89 -2.19 -14.01
C GLU A 44 -15.56 -0.96 -13.16
N LYS A 45 -15.22 -1.15 -11.88
CA LYS A 45 -14.85 -0.04 -10.99
C LYS A 45 -13.60 0.72 -11.44
N ARG A 46 -12.60 0.02 -11.98
CA ARG A 46 -11.40 0.65 -12.55
C ARG A 46 -11.75 1.52 -13.75
N GLU A 47 -12.66 1.06 -14.61
CA GLU A 47 -13.15 1.84 -15.75
C GLU A 47 -14.00 3.02 -15.32
N GLU A 48 -14.89 2.85 -14.35
CA GLU A 48 -15.70 3.93 -13.78
C GLU A 48 -14.83 5.03 -13.18
N ALA A 49 -13.82 4.65 -12.39
CA ALA A 49 -12.83 5.59 -11.85
C ALA A 49 -12.08 6.34 -12.95
N SER A 50 -11.93 5.74 -14.13
CA SER A 50 -11.33 6.39 -15.30
C SER A 50 -12.29 7.35 -16.03
N LYS A 51 -13.62 7.14 -15.92
CA LYS A 51 -14.69 7.88 -16.61
C LYS A 51 -15.30 9.01 -15.77
N ALA A 52 -15.34 8.90 -14.44
CA ALA A 52 -16.07 9.80 -13.51
C ALA A 52 -15.46 11.21 -13.29
N GLY A 53 -14.75 11.78 -14.27
CA GLY A 53 -14.57 13.24 -14.32
C GLY A 53 -13.21 13.83 -13.93
N LYS A 54 -12.09 13.16 -14.26
CA LYS A 54 -10.92 13.80 -14.88
C LYS A 54 -10.41 12.83 -15.96
N PRO A 55 -10.02 13.27 -17.16
CA PRO A 55 -9.87 12.41 -18.33
C PRO A 55 -8.68 11.43 -18.16
N VAL A 56 -8.89 10.29 -17.50
CA VAL A 56 -7.88 9.24 -17.35
C VAL A 56 -7.90 8.26 -18.52
N THR A 57 -8.98 8.25 -19.31
CA THR A 57 -9.00 7.52 -20.59
C THR A 57 -8.29 8.26 -21.73
N LEU A 58 -7.78 9.48 -21.50
CA LEU A 58 -6.98 10.23 -22.49
C LEU A 58 -5.68 10.84 -21.93
N ALA A 59 -5.55 11.10 -20.62
CA ALA A 59 -4.28 11.55 -20.05
C ALA A 59 -3.38 10.34 -19.76
N PRO A 60 -2.15 10.28 -20.30
CA PRO A 60 -1.20 9.22 -19.98
C PRO A 60 -0.92 9.23 -18.46
N ALA A 61 -0.76 8.04 -17.88
CA ALA A 61 -0.42 7.95 -16.46
C ALA A 61 0.89 8.70 -16.17
N PRO A 62 0.95 9.50 -15.09
CA PRO A 62 2.15 10.25 -14.79
C PRO A 62 3.30 9.29 -14.46
N TYR A 63 4.53 9.69 -14.79
CA TYR A 63 5.77 8.92 -14.58
C TYR A 63 5.68 7.44 -14.97
N VAL A 64 5.32 7.15 -16.24
CA VAL A 64 5.20 5.79 -16.79
C VAL A 64 6.38 4.90 -16.41
N ALA A 65 7.62 5.40 -16.50
CA ALA A 65 8.81 4.62 -16.20
C ALA A 65 8.97 4.23 -14.71
N LEU A 66 8.30 4.90 -13.77
CA LEU A 66 8.33 4.52 -12.33
C LEU A 66 7.26 3.49 -11.95
N ARG A 67 6.40 3.10 -12.88
CA ARG A 67 5.22 2.27 -12.57
C ARG A 67 5.47 0.78 -12.59
N ASP A 68 6.57 0.32 -13.20
CA ASP A 68 6.94 -1.09 -13.07
C ASP A 68 7.15 -1.44 -11.60
N GLU A 69 6.69 -2.62 -11.22
CA GLU A 69 6.97 -3.19 -9.91
C GLU A 69 8.48 -3.28 -9.68
N ARG A 70 8.92 -2.78 -8.51
CA ARG A 70 10.32 -2.76 -8.11
C ARG A 70 10.46 -3.19 -6.65
N PRO A 71 11.14 -4.32 -6.38
CA PRO A 71 11.56 -4.63 -5.03
C PRO A 71 12.68 -3.67 -4.59
N PHE A 72 12.73 -3.37 -3.31
CA PHE A 72 13.83 -2.66 -2.67
C PHE A 72 14.17 -3.30 -1.32
N THR A 73 15.38 -3.01 -0.84
CA THR A 73 15.85 -3.48 0.46
C THR A 73 16.26 -2.29 1.32
N PHE A 74 16.01 -2.40 2.62
CA PHE A 74 16.41 -1.42 3.62
C PHE A 74 16.96 -2.15 4.85
N ASP A 75 17.82 -1.47 5.60
CA ASP A 75 18.40 -2.05 6.81
C ASP A 75 17.38 -2.04 7.96
N PRO A 76 16.93 -3.21 8.47
CA PRO A 76 16.00 -3.29 9.59
C PRO A 76 16.62 -2.87 10.93
N CYS A 77 17.95 -2.73 11.03
CA CYS A 77 18.60 -2.14 12.19
C CYS A 77 18.47 -0.62 12.21
N THR A 78 18.64 0.03 11.05
CA THR A 78 18.41 1.47 10.87
C THR A 78 16.92 1.82 10.94
N TYR A 79 16.05 0.99 10.34
CA TYR A 79 14.59 1.18 10.32
C TYR A 79 13.86 -0.02 10.95
N PRO A 80 13.88 -0.15 12.29
CA PRO A 80 13.30 -1.30 13.02
C PRO A 80 11.75 -1.23 13.12
N LEU A 81 11.07 -1.05 11.98
CA LEU A 81 9.62 -0.86 11.90
C LEU A 81 8.84 -2.01 12.56
N HIS A 82 9.29 -3.24 12.35
CA HIS A 82 8.65 -4.44 12.87
C HIS A 82 8.71 -4.53 14.40
N SER A 83 9.87 -4.26 15.01
CA SER A 83 10.05 -4.36 16.46
C SER A 83 9.44 -3.17 17.20
N VAL A 84 9.55 -1.96 16.64
CA VAL A 84 8.92 -0.77 17.23
C VAL A 84 7.39 -0.87 17.16
N LEU A 85 6.82 -1.42 16.09
CA LEU A 85 5.38 -1.72 16.04
C LEU A 85 5.00 -2.80 17.06
N ALA A 86 5.78 -3.88 17.18
CA ALA A 86 5.52 -4.93 18.15
C ALA A 86 5.51 -4.39 19.60
N GLU A 87 6.46 -3.52 19.93
CA GLU A 87 6.52 -2.82 21.22
C GLU A 87 5.29 -1.95 21.45
N ALA A 88 4.89 -1.13 20.47
CA ALA A 88 3.70 -0.29 20.55
C ALA A 88 2.42 -1.10 20.80
N LEU A 89 2.31 -2.30 20.20
CA LEU A 89 1.18 -3.22 20.38
C LEU A 89 1.29 -4.09 21.65
N GLY A 90 2.44 -4.05 22.34
CA GLY A 90 2.72 -4.89 23.51
C GLY A 90 2.74 -6.38 23.20
N VAL A 91 3.34 -6.78 22.07
CA VAL A 91 3.46 -8.18 21.63
C VAL A 91 4.93 -8.54 21.39
N GLY A 92 5.30 -9.80 21.66
CA GLY A 92 6.69 -10.25 21.46
C GLY A 92 7.08 -10.47 20.00
N SER A 93 6.11 -10.78 19.14
CA SER A 93 6.33 -11.07 17.72
C SER A 93 5.08 -10.73 16.91
N LEU A 94 5.25 -9.97 15.84
CA LEU A 94 4.17 -9.64 14.89
C LEU A 94 3.69 -10.89 14.12
N ALA A 95 4.58 -11.83 13.82
CA ALA A 95 4.23 -13.06 13.10
C ALA A 95 3.36 -13.99 13.96
N ASP A 96 3.48 -13.89 15.28
CA ASP A 96 2.81 -14.76 16.25
C ASP A 96 1.56 -14.14 16.87
N VAL A 97 1.09 -12.97 16.41
CA VAL A 97 -0.04 -12.28 17.06
C VAL A 97 -1.33 -13.14 17.09
N HIS A 98 -1.49 -14.06 16.14
CA HIS A 98 -2.59 -15.03 16.13
C HIS A 98 -2.57 -16.04 17.29
N LYS A 99 -1.40 -16.30 17.88
CA LYS A 99 -1.26 -17.19 19.06
C LYS A 99 -1.84 -16.55 20.32
N TYR A 100 -1.99 -15.23 20.35
CA TYR A 100 -2.64 -14.47 21.41
C TYR A 100 -4.15 -14.39 21.15
N GLN A 101 -4.80 -15.55 21.04
CA GLN A 101 -6.16 -15.79 20.52
C GLN A 101 -7.29 -14.95 21.17
N CYS A 102 -7.03 -14.21 22.25
CA CYS A 102 -8.05 -13.44 22.98
C CYS A 102 -8.32 -12.02 22.46
N ARG A 103 -7.54 -11.49 21.50
CA ARG A 103 -7.72 -10.10 21.02
C ARG A 103 -8.36 -10.04 19.64
N SER A 104 -9.50 -9.36 19.52
CA SER A 104 -9.98 -8.83 18.24
C SER A 104 -8.91 -7.95 17.57
N LYS A 105 -9.01 -7.72 16.25
CA LYS A 105 -8.09 -6.78 15.56
C LYS A 105 -8.16 -5.38 16.16
N GLN A 106 -9.36 -4.94 16.57
CA GLN A 106 -9.56 -3.66 17.22
C GLN A 106 -8.78 -3.58 18.53
N GLU A 107 -8.88 -4.59 19.40
CA GLU A 107 -8.14 -4.63 20.67
C GLU A 107 -6.64 -4.70 20.46
N LEU A 108 -6.19 -5.53 19.51
CA LEU A 108 -4.78 -5.64 19.14
C LEU A 108 -4.20 -4.28 18.74
N LEU A 109 -4.90 -3.53 17.88
CA LEU A 109 -4.43 -2.25 17.35
C LEU A 109 -4.79 -1.04 18.24
N SER A 110 -5.67 -1.22 19.22
CA SER A 110 -6.12 -0.15 20.13
C SER A 110 -5.00 0.64 20.82
N PRO A 111 -3.81 0.08 21.15
CA PRO A 111 -2.71 0.87 21.68
C PRO A 111 -2.29 2.04 20.78
N LEU A 112 -2.50 1.94 19.46
CA LEU A 112 -2.14 3.01 18.53
C LEU A 112 -3.06 4.23 18.61
N LEU A 113 -4.25 4.09 19.21
CA LEU A 113 -5.12 5.24 19.50
C LEU A 113 -4.50 6.16 20.55
N ASP A 114 -3.69 5.63 21.46
CA ASP A 114 -2.92 6.40 22.43
C ASP A 114 -1.70 7.06 21.77
N ARG A 115 -1.62 8.39 21.81
CA ARG A 115 -0.54 9.16 21.19
C ARG A 115 0.82 8.80 21.76
N GLY A 116 0.95 8.65 23.07
CA GLY A 116 2.21 8.32 23.74
C GLY A 116 2.74 6.95 23.31
N LYS A 117 1.85 5.96 23.15
CA LYS A 117 2.21 4.62 22.70
C LYS A 117 2.56 4.56 21.21
N ARG A 118 1.86 5.29 20.33
CA ARG A 118 2.15 5.26 18.88
C ARG A 118 3.31 6.17 18.46
N LEU A 119 3.66 7.18 19.25
CA LEU A 119 4.53 8.29 18.81
C LEU A 119 5.83 7.78 18.18
N ARG A 120 6.51 6.86 18.87
CA ARG A 120 7.78 6.29 18.41
C ARG A 120 7.64 5.55 17.07
N PHE A 121 6.57 4.78 16.88
CA PHE A 121 6.31 4.09 15.61
C PHE A 121 6.01 5.10 14.49
N HIS A 122 5.20 6.12 14.77
CA HIS A 122 4.85 7.16 13.80
C HIS A 122 6.08 7.98 13.38
N GLU A 123 6.92 8.39 14.33
CA GLU A 123 8.20 9.06 14.04
C GLU A 123 9.13 8.19 13.22
N LEU A 124 9.26 6.90 13.55
CA LEU A 124 10.10 5.99 12.80
C LEU A 124 9.58 5.79 11.36
N TYR A 125 8.27 5.66 11.17
CA TYR A 125 7.66 5.62 9.85
C TYR A 125 7.95 6.89 9.05
N ASP A 126 7.81 8.06 9.69
CA ASP A 126 8.08 9.36 9.06
C ASP A 126 9.54 9.47 8.61
N VAL A 127 10.48 9.07 9.47
CA VAL A 127 11.92 9.03 9.16
C VAL A 127 12.21 8.02 8.04
N PHE A 128 11.58 6.83 8.07
CA PHE A 128 11.72 5.84 6.99
C PHE A 128 11.26 6.39 5.64
N VAL A 129 10.11 7.06 5.58
CA VAL A 129 9.62 7.63 4.32
C VAL A 129 10.51 8.76 3.84
N THR A 130 10.87 9.70 4.74
CA THR A 130 11.61 10.92 4.37
C THR A 130 13.10 10.70 4.14
N SER A 131 13.71 9.74 4.84
CA SER A 131 15.17 9.48 4.77
C SER A 131 15.53 8.26 3.91
N PHE A 132 14.57 7.42 3.54
CA PHE A 132 14.81 6.26 2.67
C PHE A 132 13.91 6.25 1.42
N CYS A 133 12.58 6.17 1.57
CA CYS A 133 11.69 5.99 0.41
C CYS A 133 11.71 7.16 -0.57
N ILE A 134 11.64 8.40 -0.07
CA ILE A 134 11.66 9.61 -0.90
C ILE A 134 13.02 9.77 -1.60
N PRO A 135 14.19 9.69 -0.92
CA PRO A 135 15.50 9.73 -1.59
C PRO A 135 15.69 8.65 -2.67
N MET A 136 15.22 7.43 -2.40
CA MET A 136 15.25 6.34 -3.38
C MET A 136 14.39 6.67 -4.61
N LEU A 137 13.13 7.06 -4.39
CA LEU A 137 12.21 7.45 -5.46
C LEU A 137 12.74 8.65 -6.26
N HIS A 138 13.34 9.63 -5.59
CA HIS A 138 13.94 10.80 -6.20
C HIS A 138 15.11 10.44 -7.11
N SER A 139 16.01 9.59 -6.63
CA SER A 139 17.14 9.09 -7.41
C SER A 139 16.69 8.31 -8.65
N LEU A 140 15.63 7.50 -8.53
CA LEU A 140 15.01 6.82 -9.67
C LEU A 140 14.38 7.81 -10.66
N ALA A 141 13.65 8.81 -10.17
CA ALA A 141 13.00 9.82 -11.00
C ALA A 141 14.01 10.67 -11.78
N LEU A 142 15.13 11.07 -11.16
CA LEU A 142 16.24 11.75 -11.84
C LEU A 142 16.88 10.85 -12.91
N LYS A 143 17.21 9.60 -12.55
CA LYS A 143 17.80 8.63 -13.48
C LYS A 143 16.93 8.39 -14.72
N MET A 144 15.60 8.37 -14.53
CA MET A 144 14.62 8.18 -15.59
C MET A 144 14.22 9.48 -16.30
N LYS A 145 14.86 10.62 -15.97
CA LYS A 145 14.57 11.95 -16.55
C LYS A 145 13.11 12.37 -16.39
N ILE A 146 12.49 11.96 -15.28
CA ILE A 146 11.13 12.37 -14.90
C ILE A 146 11.17 13.71 -14.19
N LEU A 147 12.19 13.94 -13.35
CA LEU A 147 12.43 15.22 -12.71
C LEU A 147 13.54 15.97 -13.43
N ASN A 148 13.40 17.28 -13.51
CA ASN A 148 14.49 18.18 -13.87
C ASN A 148 15.27 18.60 -12.62
N THR A 149 16.52 19.01 -12.78
CA THR A 149 17.37 19.51 -11.69
C THR A 149 17.26 21.02 -11.48
N THR A 150 16.31 21.68 -12.15
CA THR A 150 16.20 23.15 -12.17
C THR A 150 15.20 23.69 -11.16
N SER A 151 14.45 22.82 -10.48
CA SER A 151 13.43 23.22 -9.51
C SER A 151 13.25 22.15 -8.45
N ASP A 152 12.79 22.56 -7.27
CA ASP A 152 12.55 21.63 -6.16
C ASP A 152 11.48 20.58 -6.52
N ALA A 153 11.69 19.37 -6.00
CA ALA A 153 10.72 18.28 -6.13
C ALA A 153 9.88 18.16 -4.87
N ILE A 154 8.56 18.14 -5.03
CA ILE A 154 7.59 17.99 -3.95
C ILE A 154 7.09 16.55 -3.94
N TYR A 155 7.14 15.93 -2.76
CA TYR A 155 6.63 14.60 -2.50
C TYR A 155 5.46 14.69 -1.55
N ARG A 156 4.34 14.09 -1.93
CA ARG A 156 3.18 13.92 -1.06
C ARG A 156 3.10 12.46 -0.66
N TYR A 157 3.15 12.18 0.64
CA TYR A 157 3.10 10.81 1.16
C TYR A 157 2.02 10.67 2.22
N GLN A 158 1.50 9.46 2.37
CA GLN A 158 0.47 9.15 3.35
C GLN A 158 1.04 9.34 4.78
N GLU A 159 0.44 10.20 5.60
CA GLU A 159 0.99 10.62 6.92
C GLU A 159 1.18 9.43 7.88
N PHE A 160 0.29 8.44 7.81
CA PHE A 160 0.36 7.22 8.59
C PHE A 160 0.02 6.02 7.70
N PRO A 161 0.77 4.91 7.72
CA PRO A 161 0.55 3.81 6.80
C PRO A 161 -0.75 3.08 7.11
N CYS A 162 -1.37 2.50 6.09
CA CYS A 162 -2.43 1.52 6.31
C CYS A 162 -1.79 0.25 6.90
N LEU A 163 -2.13 -0.07 8.15
CA LEU A 163 -1.68 -1.29 8.81
C LEU A 163 -2.57 -2.47 8.40
N ARG A 164 -1.98 -3.51 7.81
CA ARG A 164 -2.69 -4.74 7.48
C ARG A 164 -2.22 -5.88 8.36
N VAL A 165 -3.16 -6.47 9.10
CA VAL A 165 -2.95 -7.68 9.91
C VAL A 165 -3.85 -8.78 9.34
N VAL A 166 -3.25 -9.86 8.85
CA VAL A 166 -3.95 -11.02 8.28
C VAL A 166 -3.48 -12.28 9.00
N ARG A 167 -4.26 -12.75 9.97
CA ARG A 167 -3.96 -13.95 10.76
C ARG A 167 -4.26 -15.21 9.94
N PRO A 168 -3.73 -16.39 10.34
CA PRO A 168 -4.16 -17.66 9.78
C PRO A 168 -5.70 -17.80 9.79
N GLY A 169 -6.28 -18.19 8.66
CA GLY A 169 -7.72 -18.29 8.45
C GLY A 169 -8.45 -16.97 8.17
N GLU A 170 -7.72 -15.84 8.06
CA GLU A 170 -8.29 -14.55 7.69
C GLU A 170 -7.90 -14.14 6.27
N PHE A 171 -8.67 -13.23 5.68
CA PHE A 171 -8.32 -12.49 4.47
C PHE A 171 -8.47 -10.99 4.72
N SER A 172 -7.88 -10.16 3.86
CA SER A 172 -7.96 -8.70 4.00
C SER A 172 -8.93 -8.08 3.00
N ILE A 173 -8.68 -8.27 1.70
CA ILE A 173 -9.35 -7.51 0.65
C ILE A 173 -9.41 -8.29 -0.67
N GLY A 174 -10.52 -8.14 -1.38
CA GLY A 174 -10.70 -8.70 -2.72
C GLY A 174 -10.03 -7.84 -3.82
N PRO A 175 -10.16 -8.24 -5.08
CA PRO A 175 -9.59 -7.52 -6.23
C PRO A 175 -10.05 -6.07 -6.30
N HIS A 176 -9.08 -5.15 -6.37
CA HIS A 176 -9.31 -3.72 -6.56
C HIS A 176 -8.05 -3.02 -7.07
N CYS A 177 -8.19 -1.78 -7.53
CA CYS A 177 -7.11 -0.81 -7.65
C CYS A 177 -7.43 0.41 -6.78
N ASP A 178 -6.42 1.17 -6.37
CA ASP A 178 -6.62 2.28 -5.42
C ASP A 178 -7.47 3.42 -6.01
N THR A 179 -7.42 3.64 -7.32
CA THR A 179 -8.28 4.63 -8.00
C THR A 179 -9.77 4.30 -7.89
N ALA A 180 -10.14 3.02 -7.83
CA ALA A 180 -11.51 2.59 -7.56
C ALA A 180 -12.00 2.95 -6.14
N TYR A 181 -11.09 3.33 -5.24
CA TYR A 181 -11.39 3.85 -3.90
C TYR A 181 -11.20 5.36 -3.79
N GLY A 182 -11.00 6.05 -4.92
CA GLY A 182 -10.88 7.50 -4.96
C GLY A 182 -9.49 8.02 -4.60
N HIS A 183 -8.44 7.20 -4.68
CA HIS A 183 -7.06 7.67 -4.65
C HIS A 183 -6.62 8.26 -5.99
N SER A 184 -5.64 9.16 -5.93
CA SER A 184 -5.02 9.78 -7.11
C SER A 184 -4.31 8.75 -7.99
N ILE A 185 -4.42 8.91 -9.32
CA ILE A 185 -3.63 8.15 -10.29
C ILE A 185 -2.12 8.42 -10.13
N GLY A 186 -1.73 9.54 -9.54
CA GLY A 186 -0.35 9.86 -9.20
C GLY A 186 0.22 8.99 -8.07
N ASN A 187 -0.59 8.33 -7.26
CA ASN A 187 0.00 7.55 -6.17
C ASN A 187 0.79 6.34 -6.71
N LEU A 188 2.04 6.20 -6.24
CA LEU A 188 2.80 4.96 -6.29
C LEU A 188 2.64 4.26 -4.96
N ASN A 189 2.36 2.96 -5.00
CA ASN A 189 2.13 2.16 -3.80
C ASN A 189 3.45 1.62 -3.29
N PHE A 190 3.63 1.69 -1.98
CA PHE A 190 4.70 1.07 -1.24
C PHE A 190 4.11 0.01 -0.32
N HIS A 191 4.54 -1.24 -0.51
CA HIS A 191 4.20 -2.38 0.32
C HIS A 191 5.42 -2.85 1.09
N VAL A 192 5.36 -2.81 2.42
CA VAL A 192 6.47 -3.21 3.30
C VAL A 192 6.00 -4.30 4.26
N PRO A 193 6.28 -5.58 3.98
CA PRO A 193 6.06 -6.66 4.92
C PRO A 193 6.92 -6.51 6.18
N LEU A 194 6.30 -6.58 7.35
CA LEU A 194 6.96 -6.58 8.66
C LEU A 194 7.12 -7.99 9.24
N THR A 195 6.56 -8.98 8.56
CA THR A 195 6.64 -10.41 8.85
C THR A 195 6.92 -11.17 7.55
N PRO A 196 7.36 -12.43 7.61
CA PRO A 196 7.53 -13.25 6.42
C PRO A 196 6.23 -13.35 5.61
N VAL A 197 6.32 -13.16 4.29
CA VAL A 197 5.24 -13.36 3.32
C VAL A 197 5.78 -14.17 2.15
N LEU A 198 5.36 -15.42 2.03
CA LEU A 198 6.01 -16.38 1.11
C LEU A 198 5.04 -17.03 0.12
N SER A 199 3.74 -16.84 0.30
CA SER A 199 2.75 -17.67 -0.39
C SER A 199 1.35 -17.05 -0.31
N ALA A 200 0.33 -17.80 0.12
CA ALA A 200 -1.06 -17.36 0.24
C ALA A 200 -1.23 -16.14 1.17
N ASN A 201 -0.30 -15.91 2.09
CA ASN A 201 -0.29 -14.72 2.93
C ASN A 201 0.25 -13.46 2.23
N ALA A 202 0.79 -13.53 1.01
CA ALA A 202 1.33 -12.37 0.30
C ALA A 202 0.24 -11.41 -0.23
N LEU A 203 0.67 -10.24 -0.69
CA LEU A 203 -0.13 -9.38 -1.57
C LEU A 203 0.09 -9.85 -3.01
N PHE A 204 -0.98 -10.07 -3.76
CA PHE A 204 -0.93 -10.42 -5.18
C PHE A 204 -1.23 -9.19 -6.02
N VAL A 205 -0.41 -8.94 -7.04
CA VAL A 205 -0.50 -7.74 -7.88
C VAL A 205 -0.39 -8.11 -9.36
N GLU A 206 -1.07 -7.37 -10.24
CA GLU A 206 -0.80 -7.41 -11.68
C GLU A 206 0.55 -6.76 -12.01
N SER A 207 1.27 -7.29 -13.01
CA SER A 207 2.54 -6.70 -13.46
C SER A 207 2.36 -5.32 -14.10
N ARG A 208 1.22 -5.13 -14.78
CA ARG A 208 0.78 -3.87 -15.38
C ARG A 208 -0.75 -3.83 -15.45
N PRO A 209 -1.37 -2.65 -15.55
CA PRO A 209 -2.83 -2.54 -15.50
C PRO A 209 -3.50 -3.38 -16.58
N GLY A 210 -4.33 -4.34 -16.15
CA GLY A 210 -5.12 -5.20 -17.04
C GLY A 210 -4.35 -6.37 -17.66
N ALA A 211 -3.14 -6.67 -17.20
CA ALA A 211 -2.44 -7.88 -17.62
C ALA A 211 -3.02 -9.17 -17.01
N GLU A 212 -3.68 -9.06 -15.85
CA GLU A 212 -4.31 -10.19 -15.14
C GLU A 212 -3.34 -11.36 -14.87
N ASP A 213 -2.05 -11.07 -14.71
CA ASP A 213 -0.94 -12.02 -14.55
C ASP A 213 -0.42 -12.05 -13.11
N TRP A 214 -1.34 -12.16 -12.15
CA TRP A 214 -1.02 -11.94 -10.74
C TRP A 214 0.10 -12.82 -10.19
N HIS A 215 1.02 -12.19 -9.46
CA HIS A 215 2.07 -12.86 -8.73
C HIS A 215 2.19 -12.31 -7.29
N PRO A 216 2.68 -13.12 -6.34
CA PRO A 216 2.83 -12.70 -4.96
C PRO A 216 4.08 -11.84 -4.75
N LEU A 217 3.92 -10.75 -4.00
CA LEU A 217 5.05 -9.98 -3.45
C LEU A 217 5.61 -10.70 -2.24
N THR A 218 6.76 -11.37 -2.39
CA THR A 218 7.32 -12.27 -1.37
C THR A 218 8.54 -11.70 -0.66
N ALA A 219 8.55 -11.80 0.67
CA ALA A 219 9.66 -11.38 1.52
C ALA A 219 9.88 -12.41 2.64
N LYS A 220 11.11 -12.92 2.76
CA LYS A 220 11.47 -13.92 3.79
C LYS A 220 11.67 -13.32 5.17
N HIS A 221 12.02 -12.04 5.26
CA HIS A 221 12.32 -11.35 6.49
C HIS A 221 12.09 -9.84 6.35
N PRO A 222 11.95 -9.10 7.47
CA PRO A 222 11.93 -7.64 7.47
C PRO A 222 13.16 -7.06 6.74
N GLY A 223 13.02 -5.85 6.20
CA GLY A 223 14.05 -5.20 5.37
C GLY A 223 13.82 -5.32 3.87
N HIS A 224 12.68 -5.87 3.45
CA HIS A 224 12.23 -5.88 2.05
C HIS A 224 10.98 -5.01 1.89
N GLY A 225 10.85 -4.37 0.73
CA GLY A 225 9.63 -3.70 0.33
C GLY A 225 9.48 -3.67 -1.19
N PHE A 226 8.32 -3.21 -1.65
CA PHE A 226 7.95 -3.18 -3.05
C PHE A 226 7.32 -1.84 -3.38
N MET A 227 7.74 -1.26 -4.49
CA MET A 227 7.08 -0.12 -5.13
C MET A 227 6.34 -0.63 -6.36
N PHE A 228 5.07 -0.29 -6.55
CA PHE A 228 4.28 -0.73 -7.71
C PHE A 228 3.12 0.22 -8.03
N ASP A 229 2.51 0.04 -9.20
CA ASP A 229 1.37 0.83 -9.68
C ASP A 229 0.01 0.39 -9.10
N GLY A 230 -0.12 0.40 -7.77
CA GLY A 230 -1.39 0.00 -7.11
C GLY A 230 -2.57 0.94 -7.40
N ALA A 231 -2.30 2.15 -7.91
CA ALA A 231 -3.32 3.05 -8.44
C ALA A 231 -4.14 2.39 -9.56
N ARG A 232 -3.52 1.59 -10.42
CA ARG A 232 -4.16 1.06 -11.65
C ARG A 232 -4.10 -0.46 -11.80
N CYS A 233 -3.06 -1.10 -11.27
CA CYS A 233 -2.95 -2.56 -11.21
C CYS A 233 -3.96 -3.11 -10.20
N ILE A 234 -4.72 -4.11 -10.63
CA ILE A 234 -5.58 -4.85 -9.70
C ILE A 234 -4.67 -5.64 -8.75
N HIS A 235 -4.99 -5.57 -7.47
CA HIS A 235 -4.31 -6.32 -6.43
C HIS A 235 -5.30 -6.81 -5.37
N PHE A 236 -4.91 -7.88 -4.69
CA PHE A 236 -5.75 -8.54 -3.68
C PHE A 236 -4.93 -9.41 -2.73
N THR A 237 -5.60 -9.92 -1.71
CA THR A 237 -5.06 -10.92 -0.80
C THR A 237 -5.89 -12.18 -0.87
N LEU A 238 -5.23 -13.33 -0.80
CA LEU A 238 -5.91 -14.59 -0.53
C LEU A 238 -6.16 -14.74 0.96
N GLU A 239 -6.90 -15.79 1.32
CA GLU A 239 -6.94 -16.24 2.70
C GLU A 239 -5.55 -16.71 3.13
N ASN A 240 -5.13 -16.30 4.32
CA ASN A 240 -3.87 -16.72 4.87
C ASN A 240 -3.98 -18.15 5.41
N THR A 241 -3.55 -19.12 4.61
CA THR A 241 -3.47 -20.55 4.96
C THR A 241 -2.13 -20.94 5.59
N THR A 242 -1.24 -19.97 5.86
CA THR A 242 0.04 -20.22 6.54
C THR A 242 -0.14 -20.24 8.06
N ASP A 243 0.88 -20.69 8.79
CA ASP A 243 0.94 -20.67 10.25
C ASP A 243 1.46 -19.35 10.83
N THR A 244 1.66 -18.33 9.99
CA THR A 244 2.19 -17.03 10.39
C THR A 244 1.16 -15.93 10.15
N THR A 245 1.07 -14.96 11.06
CA THR A 245 0.32 -13.73 10.77
C THR A 245 1.14 -12.84 9.85
N ARG A 246 0.50 -12.35 8.79
CA ARG A 246 1.05 -11.25 8.01
C ARG A 246 0.78 -9.93 8.69
N VAL A 247 1.82 -9.15 8.92
CA VAL A 247 1.73 -7.72 9.21
C VAL A 247 2.48 -6.95 8.12
N SER A 248 1.82 -5.98 7.48
CA SER A 248 2.43 -5.12 6.46
C SER A 248 2.02 -3.67 6.61
N LEU A 249 2.89 -2.78 6.11
CA LEU A 249 2.60 -1.36 5.90
C LEU A 249 2.28 -1.15 4.42
N ASP A 250 1.13 -0.52 4.16
CA ASP A 250 0.74 -0.09 2.82
C ASP A 250 0.58 1.43 2.82
N PHE A 251 1.39 2.13 2.03
CA PHE A 251 1.32 3.58 1.92
C PHE A 251 1.54 4.06 0.49
N ARG A 252 1.25 5.34 0.25
CA ARG A 252 1.34 5.96 -1.06
C ARG A 252 2.31 7.12 -1.03
N ILE A 253 3.07 7.27 -2.11
CA ILE A 253 3.86 8.47 -2.39
C ILE A 253 3.52 8.93 -3.81
N ALA A 254 3.20 10.21 -3.96
CA ALA A 254 3.12 10.90 -5.23
C ALA A 254 4.24 11.95 -5.32
N LEU A 255 4.73 12.20 -6.53
CA LEU A 255 5.76 13.19 -6.79
C LEU A 255 5.22 14.26 -7.75
N PHE A 256 5.68 15.49 -7.54
CA PHE A 256 5.27 16.66 -8.28
C PHE A 256 6.45 17.63 -8.39
N GLN A 257 6.51 18.36 -9.50
CA GLN A 257 7.46 19.43 -9.71
C GLN A 257 6.74 20.55 -10.45
N GLU A 258 6.99 21.80 -10.09
CA GLU A 258 6.38 22.94 -10.77
C GLU A 258 7.02 23.16 -12.15
N GLY A 259 6.22 23.56 -13.13
CA GLY A 259 6.69 23.86 -14.49
C GLY A 259 5.73 23.40 -15.58
N ALA A 260 6.00 23.84 -16.82
CA ALA A 260 5.21 23.47 -18.00
C ALA A 260 5.32 21.96 -18.33
N GLU A 261 6.43 21.32 -17.94
CA GLU A 261 6.71 19.89 -18.10
C GLU A 261 6.64 19.13 -16.76
N ALA A 262 5.68 19.49 -15.91
CA ALA A 262 5.50 18.81 -14.62
C ALA A 262 5.27 17.29 -14.83
N PRO A 263 5.93 16.42 -14.05
CA PRO A 263 5.83 14.97 -14.20
C PRO A 263 4.42 14.43 -13.86
N CYS A 264 3.61 15.23 -13.17
CA CYS A 264 2.24 14.97 -12.80
C CYS A 264 1.51 16.31 -12.65
N THR A 265 0.26 16.40 -13.08
CA THR A 265 -0.52 17.63 -12.93
C THR A 265 -1.19 17.68 -11.55
N LYS A 266 -1.52 18.89 -11.07
CA LYS A 266 -2.35 19.07 -9.85
C LYS A 266 -3.67 18.29 -9.94
N ASP A 267 -4.22 18.19 -11.15
CA ASP A 267 -5.43 17.44 -11.42
C ASP A 267 -5.26 15.93 -11.26
N GLN A 268 -4.15 15.38 -11.73
CA GLN A 268 -3.80 13.97 -11.54
C GLN A 268 -3.51 13.65 -10.08
N LEU A 269 -3.02 14.61 -9.29
CA LEU A 269 -2.79 14.48 -7.85
C LEU A 269 -4.06 14.64 -7.00
N ALA A 270 -5.11 15.26 -7.52
CA ALA A 270 -6.35 15.45 -6.78
C ALA A 270 -7.03 14.11 -6.50
N ASP A 271 -7.53 13.92 -5.28
CA ASP A 271 -8.22 12.71 -4.87
C ASP A 271 -9.20 12.95 -3.70
N SER A 272 -9.99 11.94 -3.36
CA SER A 272 -10.97 11.99 -2.26
C SER A 272 -10.34 12.07 -0.86
N PHE A 273 -9.02 11.99 -0.77
CA PHE A 273 -8.24 12.01 0.45
C PHE A 273 -7.61 13.38 0.72
N CYS A 274 -7.57 14.26 -0.29
CA CYS A 274 -7.17 15.66 -0.17
C CYS A 274 -8.28 16.56 0.42
N THR A 275 -9.50 16.06 0.61
CA THR A 275 -10.62 16.84 1.11
C THR A 275 -10.76 16.71 2.64
N GLY A 276 -11.11 17.81 3.31
CA GLY A 276 -11.36 17.90 4.75
C GLY A 276 -10.28 18.65 5.54
N SER A 277 -10.49 18.79 6.85
CA SER A 277 -9.57 19.44 7.79
C SER A 277 -8.54 18.49 8.42
N CYS A 278 -8.72 17.17 8.26
CA CYS A 278 -7.78 16.15 8.76
C CYS A 278 -6.79 15.74 7.66
N SER A 279 -5.55 15.50 8.07
CA SER A 279 -4.47 15.21 7.15
C SER A 279 -4.31 13.74 6.84
N TYR A 280 -4.70 13.36 5.63
CA TYR A 280 -4.35 12.06 5.09
C TYR A 280 -2.90 12.03 4.54
N TYR A 281 -2.43 13.17 4.03
CA TYR A 281 -1.12 13.31 3.42
C TYR A 281 -0.26 14.35 4.12
N ASP A 282 1.04 14.08 4.16
CA ASP A 282 2.10 15.04 4.44
C ASP A 282 2.90 15.35 3.18
N GLU A 283 3.63 16.46 3.22
CA GLU A 283 4.48 16.91 2.12
C GLU A 283 5.93 17.02 2.57
N ALA A 284 6.84 16.61 1.70
CA ALA A 284 8.27 16.83 1.83
C ALA A 284 8.81 17.45 0.54
N VAL A 285 9.82 18.29 0.69
CA VAL A 285 10.49 18.97 -0.42
C VAL A 285 11.93 18.47 -0.49
N VAL A 286 12.35 18.08 -1.68
CA VAL A 286 13.74 17.82 -2.00
C VAL A 286 14.28 19.03 -2.75
N SER A 287 15.17 19.79 -2.09
CA SER A 287 15.77 20.98 -2.68
C SER A 287 16.80 20.59 -3.74
N MET A 288 16.78 21.30 -4.86
CA MET A 288 17.78 21.16 -5.93
C MET A 288 18.94 22.17 -5.82
N ASP A 289 19.01 22.94 -4.73
CA ASP A 289 20.10 23.89 -4.50
C ASP A 289 21.46 23.17 -4.40
N PRO A 290 22.59 23.84 -4.75
CA PRO A 290 23.92 23.24 -4.67
C PRO A 290 24.26 22.87 -3.22
N GLY A 291 24.12 21.59 -2.87
CA GLY A 291 24.34 21.06 -1.52
C GLY A 291 23.97 19.57 -1.42
N PRO A 292 24.14 18.95 -0.24
CA PRO A 292 23.61 17.61 -0.01
C PRO A 292 22.09 17.61 -0.21
N THR A 293 21.57 16.60 -0.91
CA THR A 293 20.13 16.41 -1.12
C THR A 293 19.41 16.32 0.23
N ASN A 294 18.78 17.42 0.64
CA ASN A 294 18.09 17.52 1.90
C ASN A 294 16.58 17.35 1.67
N VAL A 295 15.98 16.36 2.35
CA VAL A 295 14.54 16.18 2.38
C VAL A 295 13.98 16.98 3.55
N THR A 296 13.22 18.03 3.26
CA THR A 296 12.58 18.87 4.28
C THR A 296 11.08 18.57 4.33
N LYS A 297 10.61 18.01 5.44
CA LYS A 297 9.17 17.84 5.69
C LYS A 297 8.54 19.20 5.97
N LYS A 298 7.41 19.51 5.32
CA LYS A 298 6.63 20.72 5.64
C LYS A 298 6.07 20.59 7.06
N ALA A 299 6.35 21.58 7.90
CA ALA A 299 5.91 21.59 9.29
C ALA A 299 4.39 21.49 9.37
N LYS A 300 3.93 20.60 10.24
CA LYS A 300 2.52 20.34 10.46
C LYS A 300 2.33 19.76 11.85
N GLU A 301 1.31 20.22 12.55
CA GLU A 301 0.96 19.66 13.84
C GLU A 301 0.42 18.23 13.64
N ARG A 302 1.02 17.27 14.34
CA ARG A 302 0.61 15.86 14.24
C ARG A 302 -0.71 15.65 14.98
N ALA A 303 -1.80 15.74 14.24
CA ALA A 303 -3.13 15.38 14.71
C ALA A 303 -3.26 13.84 14.91
N GLU A 304 -4.45 13.37 15.25
CA GLU A 304 -4.73 11.93 15.13
C GLU A 304 -4.67 11.50 13.66
N PRO A 305 -4.12 10.31 13.36
CA PRO A 305 -4.15 9.78 12.00
C PRO A 305 -5.56 9.77 11.43
N ASP A 306 -5.67 10.14 10.16
CA ASP A 306 -6.95 10.20 9.47
C ASP A 306 -7.67 8.84 9.50
N TRP A 307 -8.96 8.82 9.82
CA TRP A 307 -9.76 7.59 9.92
C TRP A 307 -9.75 6.72 8.65
N ARG A 308 -9.46 7.33 7.50
CA ARG A 308 -9.36 6.66 6.19
C ARG A 308 -8.12 5.78 6.06
N VAL A 309 -7.13 5.87 6.97
CA VAL A 309 -5.99 4.92 7.02
C VAL A 309 -6.43 3.54 7.54
N GLY A 310 -7.67 3.41 8.02
CA GLY A 310 -8.28 2.16 8.45
C GLY A 310 -8.10 1.91 9.95
N LEU A 311 -8.26 0.64 10.35
CA LEU A 311 -8.14 0.23 11.75
C LEU A 311 -6.76 0.61 12.34
N PRO A 312 -6.70 1.12 13.58
CA PRO A 312 -7.81 1.28 14.53
C PRO A 312 -8.56 2.62 14.42
N PHE A 313 -8.18 3.50 13.51
CA PHE A 313 -8.68 4.88 13.39
C PHE A 313 -10.00 5.00 12.61
N SER A 314 -10.46 3.92 11.98
CA SER A 314 -11.74 3.90 11.26
C SER A 314 -12.89 4.37 12.14
N LYS A 315 -13.81 5.15 11.56
CA LYS A 315 -15.03 5.60 12.25
C LYS A 315 -15.75 4.38 12.86
N ARG A 316 -16.06 4.46 14.15
CA ARG A 316 -17.00 3.51 14.78
C ARG A 316 -18.37 3.81 14.18
N HIS A 317 -18.91 2.87 13.42
CA HIS A 317 -20.30 2.88 13.00
C HIS A 317 -21.19 2.35 14.11
#